data_AF-A0AA39LSY6-F1
#
_entry.id   AF-A0AA39LSY6-F1
#
_cell.length_a   1.000
_cell.length_b   1.000
_cell.length_c   1.000
_cell.angle_alpha   90.00
_cell.angle_beta   90.00
_cell.angle_gamma   90.00
#
_symmetry.space_group_name_H-M   'P 1'
#
loop_
_entity.id
_entity.type
_entity.pdbx_description
1 polymer ?
#
loop_
_entity_poly.entity_id
_entity_poly.type
_entity_poly.pdbx_seq_one_letter_code
_entity_poly.pdbx_strand_id
1 'polypeptide(L)'
;MEALLEVNDGTECLIAPLKKFLSKNDYYLVASFVVAEPALQAHVPDIVTRVIVPIFITHRIPNGKKLDPFTAALLGPSDNHRKFCTFLDDCLAKTKDELKAIVRTYPGIPEDSFKILNGVHELLRREIKKAKYLSSDFLNSRNQDAVNHVFHRYIEWKNRQLTRAQFDDHARYGIEQGEWFQKLFIDRLMQSRDFGEAARWARFNDYYLKLDLSRPPYDRLYVTCAYARTVPGILRHAVIRPYWHERHHIFFIETKTAAEINKLTEIVKSIGLDSIVTLDCEYQTICFDRRTKISLLQFAVNRTKEVYVVDAHSMASEVRVIRQAWVHFLTSLFSSGIHKIFGLGLQGDLDAIKNTFPQFETIRKTRIIQTEVLIPELNKMMPTNPLDAKIGLKRLYESLFTRTLDKSEQLSCFDRRPLRKAQLNYAAMDVIVLQDIYEKLKINSPDPKKFEQCVKKSEKSY
;
A
#
# COMPACT_ATOMS: atom_id res chain seq x y z
N MET A 1 19.33 57.45 -26.75
CA MET A 1 18.85 57.58 -25.37
C MET A 1 18.32 56.21 -24.91
N GLU A 2 19.22 55.22 -24.86
CA GLU A 2 18.94 53.93 -24.26
C GLU A 2 19.90 53.81 -23.08
N ALA A 3 19.36 54.06 -21.90
CA ALA A 3 20.07 53.95 -20.65
C ALA A 3 20.28 52.46 -20.36
N LEU A 4 21.56 52.10 -20.30
CA LEU A 4 22.09 50.95 -19.58
C LEU A 4 21.38 50.82 -18.23
N LEU A 5 20.55 49.79 -18.08
CA LEU A 5 20.13 49.32 -16.78
C LEU A 5 21.30 48.54 -16.18
N GLU A 6 22.06 49.24 -15.33
CA GLU A 6 22.93 48.69 -14.30
C GLU A 6 22.17 47.65 -13.46
N VAL A 7 22.61 46.39 -13.47
CA VAL A 7 22.65 45.50 -12.29
C VAL A 7 23.67 44.39 -12.57
N ASN A 8 24.86 44.40 -11.93
CA ASN A 8 25.61 43.19 -11.51
C ASN A 8 26.97 43.39 -10.80
N ASP A 9 27.35 44.61 -10.42
CA ASP A 9 28.72 44.86 -9.89
C ASP A 9 28.97 44.21 -8.50
N GLY A 10 27.92 43.99 -7.70
CA GLY A 10 28.03 43.36 -6.37
C GLY A 10 28.34 41.87 -6.39
N THR A 11 27.79 41.12 -7.36
CA THR A 11 27.93 39.66 -7.43
C THR A 11 29.33 39.25 -7.90
N GLU A 12 29.93 39.99 -8.84
CA GLU A 12 31.28 39.70 -9.35
C GLU A 12 32.35 39.78 -8.27
N CYS A 13 32.23 40.75 -7.35
CA CYS A 13 33.13 40.89 -6.19
C CYS A 13 33.10 39.67 -5.25
N LEU A 14 31.98 38.93 -5.20
CA LEU A 14 31.79 37.76 -4.35
C LEU A 14 32.29 36.44 -4.99
N ILE A 15 32.49 36.40 -6.31
CA ILE A 15 32.92 35.18 -7.02
C ILE A 15 34.34 34.75 -6.62
N ALA A 16 35.28 35.70 -6.51
CA ALA A 16 36.66 35.37 -6.14
C ALA A 16 36.79 34.83 -4.70
N PRO A 17 36.17 35.45 -3.67
CA PRO A 17 36.03 34.85 -2.34
C PRO A 17 35.38 33.47 -2.35
N LEU A 18 34.28 33.29 -3.09
CA LEU A 18 33.57 32.02 -3.21
C LEU A 18 34.49 30.91 -3.74
N LYS A 19 35.24 31.18 -4.82
CA LYS A 19 36.21 30.22 -5.39
C LYS A 19 37.33 29.87 -4.40
N LYS A 20 37.77 30.84 -3.58
CA LYS A 20 38.77 30.63 -2.53
C LYS A 20 38.23 29.75 -1.38
N PHE A 21 36.97 29.92 -0.98
CA PHE A 21 36.36 29.06 0.03
C PHE A 21 36.12 27.64 -0.51
N LEU A 22 35.71 27.52 -1.77
CA LEU A 22 35.57 26.23 -2.45
C LEU A 22 36.88 25.46 -2.54
N SER A 23 38.02 26.12 -2.82
CA SER A 23 39.33 25.45 -2.87
C SER A 23 39.84 25.01 -1.50
N LYS A 24 39.38 25.68 -0.43
CA LYS A 24 39.69 25.34 0.96
C LYS A 24 38.73 24.35 1.61
N ASN A 25 37.69 23.91 0.89
CA ASN A 25 36.60 23.09 1.45
C ASN A 25 35.87 23.77 2.63
N ASP A 26 35.76 25.10 2.62
CA ASP A 26 35.01 25.84 3.64
C ASP A 26 33.52 25.85 3.27
N TYR A 27 32.87 24.70 3.48
CA TYR A 27 31.50 24.46 3.06
C TYR A 27 30.51 25.48 3.63
N TYR A 28 30.71 25.91 4.88
CA TYR A 28 29.79 26.81 5.57
C TYR A 28 29.84 28.21 4.97
N LEU A 29 31.04 28.77 4.73
CA LEU A 29 31.16 30.08 4.10
C LEU A 29 30.65 30.06 2.65
N VAL A 30 30.94 28.99 1.89
CA VAL A 30 30.37 28.82 0.54
C VAL A 30 28.84 28.82 0.59
N ALA A 31 28.25 28.01 1.48
CA ALA A 31 26.81 27.95 1.65
C ALA A 31 26.21 29.30 2.06
N SER A 32 26.87 30.02 2.98
CA SER A 32 26.40 31.32 3.49
C SER A 32 26.38 32.37 2.38
N PHE A 33 27.40 32.37 1.51
CA PHE A 33 27.46 33.23 0.33
C PHE A 33 26.32 32.91 -0.65
N VAL A 34 26.06 31.62 -0.92
CA VAL A 34 24.99 31.22 -1.84
C VAL A 34 23.60 31.49 -1.27
N VAL A 35 23.39 31.35 0.05
CA VAL A 35 22.10 31.69 0.68
C VAL A 35 21.86 33.20 0.66
N ALA A 36 22.91 34.00 0.90
CA ALA A 36 22.82 35.46 0.86
C ALA A 36 22.62 36.00 -0.56
N GLU A 37 23.30 35.41 -1.55
CA GLU A 37 23.23 35.78 -2.96
C GLU A 37 23.01 34.53 -3.84
N PRO A 38 21.76 34.14 -4.10
CA PRO A 38 21.43 32.92 -4.84
C PRO A 38 22.03 32.84 -6.25
N ALA A 39 22.30 33.99 -6.90
CA ALA A 39 22.93 34.02 -8.23
C ALA A 39 24.32 33.34 -8.24
N LEU A 40 25.02 33.32 -7.10
CA LEU A 40 26.34 32.69 -6.97
C LEU A 40 26.30 31.16 -7.14
N GLN A 41 25.13 30.54 -7.03
CA GLN A 41 24.95 29.10 -7.24
C GLN A 41 25.45 28.64 -8.61
N ALA A 42 25.30 29.46 -9.65
CA ALA A 42 25.77 29.17 -11.01
C ALA A 42 27.29 28.98 -11.10
N HIS A 43 28.04 29.50 -10.11
CA HIS A 43 29.50 29.40 -10.03
C HIS A 43 29.99 28.27 -9.12
N VAL A 44 29.09 27.42 -8.61
CA VAL A 44 29.41 26.24 -7.81
C VAL A 44 29.10 24.97 -8.61
N PRO A 45 30.10 24.36 -9.27
CA PRO A 45 29.91 23.11 -10.00
C PRO A 45 29.39 22.01 -9.07
N ASP A 46 28.30 21.35 -9.43
CA ASP A 46 27.66 20.31 -8.60
C ASP A 46 27.52 20.72 -7.13
N ILE A 47 26.81 21.82 -6.90
CA ILE A 47 26.54 22.36 -5.56
C ILE A 47 25.95 21.32 -4.60
N VAL A 48 25.20 20.33 -5.11
CA VAL A 48 24.64 19.26 -4.30
C VAL A 48 25.74 18.46 -3.63
N THR A 49 26.64 17.87 -4.40
CA THR A 49 27.73 17.04 -3.87
C THR A 49 28.78 17.87 -3.15
N ARG A 50 29.12 19.06 -3.67
CA ARG A 50 30.26 19.85 -3.15
C ARG A 50 29.95 20.69 -1.92
N VAL A 51 28.69 21.03 -1.68
CA VAL A 51 28.31 21.98 -0.61
C VAL A 51 27.13 21.46 0.19
N ILE A 52 26.01 21.13 -0.46
CA ILE A 52 24.76 20.79 0.23
C ILE A 52 24.93 19.51 1.06
N VAL A 53 25.51 18.45 0.49
CA VAL A 53 25.75 17.19 1.21
C VAL A 53 26.68 17.39 2.42
N PRO A 54 27.86 18.03 2.29
CA PRO A 54 28.70 18.43 3.43
C PRO A 54 27.96 19.21 4.52
N ILE A 55 27.15 20.20 4.12
CA ILE A 55 26.37 21.01 5.06
C ILE A 55 25.32 20.17 5.77
N PHE A 56 24.59 19.35 5.04
CA PHE A 56 23.60 18.43 5.58
C PHE A 56 24.22 17.44 6.59
N ILE A 57 25.40 16.90 6.29
CA ILE A 57 26.10 15.95 7.15
C ILE A 57 26.68 16.65 8.41
N THR A 58 27.06 17.93 8.32
CA THR A 58 27.64 18.67 9.46
C THR A 58 26.58 19.30 10.36
N HIS A 59 25.49 19.80 9.78
CA HIS A 59 24.42 20.44 10.52
C HIS A 59 23.47 19.37 11.07
N ARG A 60 23.63 19.08 12.38
CA ARG A 60 22.77 18.13 13.08
C ARG A 60 21.31 18.53 12.87
N ILE A 61 20.52 17.60 12.34
CA ILE A 61 19.07 17.72 12.36
C ILE A 61 18.63 17.76 13.83
N PRO A 62 18.04 18.87 14.32
CA PRO A 62 17.37 18.87 15.61
C PRO A 62 16.17 17.93 15.44
N ASN A 63 16.26 16.73 16.02
CA ASN A 63 15.22 15.68 16.01
C ASN A 63 15.17 14.72 14.81
N GLY A 64 16.21 14.63 13.97
CA GLY A 64 16.34 13.63 12.88
C GLY A 64 15.26 13.63 11.80
N LYS A 65 14.28 14.55 11.87
CA LYS A 65 13.09 14.51 11.03
C LYS A 65 13.06 15.62 10.00
N LYS A 66 13.49 16.85 10.29
CA LYS A 66 13.35 18.03 9.39
C LYS A 66 14.65 18.41 8.70
N LEU A 67 14.60 18.86 7.44
CA LEU A 67 15.73 19.64 6.89
C LEU A 67 15.86 20.89 7.76
N ASP A 68 17.08 21.21 8.17
CA ASP A 68 17.34 22.48 8.82
C ASP A 68 17.07 23.62 7.82
N PRO A 69 16.68 24.82 8.30
CA PRO A 69 16.33 25.94 7.42
C PRO A 69 17.44 26.33 6.45
N PHE A 70 18.70 26.13 6.85
CA PHE A 70 19.86 26.53 6.05
C PHE A 70 20.07 25.58 4.87
N THR A 71 20.06 24.26 5.11
CA THR A 71 20.06 23.25 4.03
C THR A 71 18.83 23.39 3.13
N ALA A 72 17.66 23.67 3.71
CA ALA A 72 16.43 23.87 2.92
C ALA A 72 16.51 25.09 1.99
N ALA A 73 17.13 26.18 2.42
CA ALA A 73 17.34 27.37 1.60
C ALA A 73 18.26 27.08 0.39
N LEU A 74 19.33 26.31 0.60
CA LEU A 74 20.27 25.92 -0.47
C LEU A 74 19.65 25.03 -1.55
N LEU A 75 18.69 24.18 -1.17
CA LEU A 75 18.04 23.26 -2.12
C LEU A 75 17.10 24.00 -3.07
N GLY A 76 16.41 25.04 -2.58
CA GLY A 76 15.45 25.83 -3.35
C GLY A 76 14.35 25.00 -4.04
N PRO A 77 13.54 25.60 -4.94
CA PRO A 77 12.56 24.87 -5.75
C PRO A 77 13.14 24.17 -7.00
N SER A 78 14.45 23.89 -7.01
CA SER A 78 15.23 23.51 -8.21
C SER A 78 15.48 21.99 -8.35
N ASP A 79 16.07 21.57 -9.48
CA ASP A 79 16.60 20.22 -9.73
C ASP A 79 17.53 19.70 -8.62
N ASN A 80 18.14 20.60 -7.84
CA ASN A 80 19.02 20.23 -6.74
C ASN A 80 18.27 19.47 -5.63
N HIS A 81 16.98 19.78 -5.39
CA HIS A 81 16.17 19.03 -4.44
C HIS A 81 16.00 17.57 -4.88
N ARG A 82 15.75 17.34 -6.17
CA ARG A 82 15.65 15.97 -6.72
C ARG A 82 16.99 15.25 -6.64
N LYS A 83 18.08 15.87 -7.10
CA LYS A 83 19.44 15.31 -7.03
C LYS A 83 19.85 14.95 -5.60
N PHE A 84 19.54 15.82 -4.64
CA PHE A 84 19.79 15.55 -3.23
C PHE A 84 18.96 14.37 -2.72
N CYS A 85 17.66 14.31 -3.05
CA CYS A 85 16.83 13.16 -2.69
C CYS A 85 17.35 11.86 -3.32
N THR A 86 17.84 11.90 -4.56
CA THR A 86 18.45 10.73 -5.22
C THR A 86 19.72 10.29 -4.49
N PHE A 87 20.60 11.23 -4.11
CA PHE A 87 21.76 10.92 -3.29
C PHE A 87 21.39 10.27 -1.94
N LEU A 88 20.35 10.78 -1.27
CA LEU A 88 19.86 10.18 -0.03
C LEU A 88 19.27 8.78 -0.25
N ASP A 89 18.57 8.56 -1.37
CA ASP A 89 18.03 7.25 -1.73
C ASP A 89 19.15 6.24 -1.95
N ASP A 90 20.22 6.62 -2.65
CA ASP A 90 21.39 5.77 -2.85
C ASP A 90 22.09 5.43 -1.52
N CYS A 91 22.08 6.35 -0.56
CA CYS A 91 22.61 6.09 0.78
C CYS A 91 21.85 4.98 1.53
N LEU A 92 20.54 4.80 1.26
CA LEU A 92 19.74 3.77 1.93
C LEU A 92 20.13 2.33 1.54
N ALA A 93 20.84 2.14 0.42
CA ALA A 93 21.34 0.84 -0.03
C ALA A 93 22.75 0.52 0.51
N LYS A 94 23.44 1.50 1.10
CA LYS A 94 24.86 1.38 1.46
C LYS A 94 25.05 0.80 2.86
N THR A 95 26.09 -0.01 2.99
CA THR A 95 26.60 -0.49 4.27
C THR A 95 27.20 0.66 5.09
N LYS A 96 27.39 0.43 6.39
CA LYS A 96 28.04 1.41 7.28
C LYS A 96 29.42 1.83 6.77
N ASP A 97 30.20 0.90 6.22
CA ASP A 97 31.55 1.18 5.75
C ASP A 97 31.55 1.97 4.43
N GLU A 98 30.59 1.71 3.54
CA GLU A 98 30.38 2.54 2.34
C GLU A 98 29.92 3.96 2.70
N LEU A 99 29.04 4.11 3.69
CA LEU A 99 28.63 5.43 4.17
C LEU A 99 29.81 6.20 4.81
N LYS A 100 30.66 5.51 5.58
CA LYS A 100 31.91 6.10 6.08
C LYS A 100 32.84 6.52 4.95
N ALA A 101 32.97 5.69 3.92
CA ALA A 101 33.77 6.02 2.74
C ALA A 101 33.27 7.28 2.04
N ILE A 102 31.95 7.48 1.94
CA ILE A 102 31.36 8.73 1.45
C ILE A 102 31.75 9.91 2.35
N VAL A 103 31.62 9.78 3.67
CA VAL A 103 31.96 10.90 4.57
C VAL A 103 33.45 11.27 4.46
N ARG A 104 34.34 10.28 4.27
CA ARG A 104 35.78 10.51 4.07
C ARG A 104 36.11 11.32 2.83
N THR A 105 35.22 11.41 1.83
CA THR A 105 35.45 12.26 0.65
C THR A 105 35.34 13.75 0.96
N TYR A 106 34.90 14.12 2.16
CA TYR A 106 34.69 15.51 2.57
C TYR A 106 35.68 15.93 3.67
N PRO A 107 36.77 16.62 3.31
CA PRO A 107 37.77 17.11 4.27
C PRO A 107 37.17 17.89 5.44
N GLY A 108 37.63 17.61 6.66
CA GLY A 108 37.19 18.31 7.87
C GLY A 108 35.88 17.80 8.47
N ILE A 109 35.16 16.88 7.82
CA ILE A 109 33.97 16.24 8.40
C ILE A 109 34.39 14.99 9.20
N PRO A 110 33.97 14.87 10.48
CA PRO A 110 34.24 13.66 11.27
C PRO A 110 33.58 12.42 10.64
N GLU A 111 34.29 11.30 10.58
CA GLU A 111 33.76 10.05 10.01
C GLU A 111 32.43 9.63 10.65
N ASP A 112 32.27 9.82 11.97
CA ASP A 112 31.08 9.45 12.73
C ASP A 112 29.79 10.12 12.23
N SER A 113 29.90 11.18 11.43
CA SER A 113 28.77 11.83 10.78
C SER A 113 28.04 10.92 9.77
N PHE A 114 28.61 9.77 9.40
CA PHE A 114 27.92 8.74 8.60
C PHE A 114 26.58 8.31 9.23
N LYS A 115 26.45 8.43 10.56
CA LYS A 115 25.21 8.14 11.30
C LYS A 115 24.02 8.97 10.80
N ILE A 116 24.26 10.18 10.31
CA ILE A 116 23.22 11.03 9.72
C ILE A 116 22.72 10.39 8.43
N LEU A 117 23.62 10.00 7.52
CA LEU A 117 23.28 9.31 6.27
C LEU A 117 22.57 7.97 6.52
N ASN A 118 22.95 7.25 7.57
CA ASN A 118 22.32 5.99 7.97
C ASN A 118 20.87 6.16 8.49
N GLY A 119 20.45 7.38 8.82
CA GLY A 119 19.15 7.70 9.41
C GLY A 119 18.20 8.51 8.52
N VAL A 120 18.48 8.62 7.21
CA VAL A 120 17.78 9.59 6.33
C VAL A 120 16.43 9.14 5.79
N HIS A 121 15.99 7.90 6.03
CA HIS A 121 14.78 7.35 5.40
C HIS A 121 13.52 8.19 5.68
N GLU A 122 13.27 8.56 6.94
CA GLU A 122 12.10 9.38 7.32
C GLU A 122 12.15 10.80 6.75
N LEU A 123 13.36 11.39 6.69
CA LEU A 123 13.59 12.69 6.08
C LEU A 123 13.25 12.63 4.58
N LEU A 124 13.86 11.69 3.87
CA LEU A 124 13.66 11.46 2.44
C LEU A 124 12.18 11.20 2.12
N ARG A 125 11.52 10.33 2.90
CA ARG A 125 10.09 10.04 2.76
C ARG A 125 9.23 11.31 2.83
N ARG A 126 9.55 12.23 3.75
CA ARG A 126 8.82 13.50 3.82
C ARG A 126 9.13 14.40 2.64
N GLU A 127 10.38 14.56 2.25
CA GLU A 127 10.75 15.45 1.14
C GLU A 127 10.17 14.96 -0.20
N ILE A 128 10.16 13.64 -0.46
CA ILE A 128 9.44 13.04 -1.61
C ILE A 128 7.95 13.42 -1.59
N LYS A 129 7.30 13.29 -0.43
CA LYS A 129 5.87 13.64 -0.29
C LYS A 129 5.63 15.14 -0.49
N LYS A 130 6.47 15.99 0.11
CA LYS A 130 6.38 17.46 0.01
C LYS A 130 6.51 17.93 -1.43
N ALA A 131 7.47 17.36 -2.17
CA ALA A 131 7.72 17.68 -3.57
C ALA A 131 6.78 16.95 -4.55
N LYS A 132 5.88 16.09 -4.05
CA LYS A 132 4.96 15.25 -4.85
C LYS A 132 5.68 14.41 -5.90
N TYR A 133 6.90 13.94 -5.61
CA TYR A 133 7.60 13.04 -6.52
C TYR A 133 6.95 11.65 -6.54
N LEU A 134 7.13 10.95 -7.66
CA LEU A 134 6.69 9.57 -7.79
C LEU A 134 7.57 8.67 -6.92
N SER A 135 6.96 7.80 -6.11
CA SER A 135 7.71 6.85 -5.27
C SER A 135 8.50 5.83 -6.08
N SER A 136 8.14 5.61 -7.35
CA SER A 136 8.90 4.77 -8.29
C SER A 136 10.29 5.32 -8.62
N ASP A 137 10.51 6.63 -8.45
CA ASP A 137 11.79 7.28 -8.74
C ASP A 137 12.83 7.03 -7.64
N PHE A 138 12.41 6.53 -6.48
CA PHE A 138 13.24 6.35 -5.27
C PHE A 138 13.11 4.92 -4.75
N LEU A 139 13.81 4.02 -5.44
CA LEU A 139 13.69 2.58 -5.27
C LEU A 139 14.06 2.14 -3.84
N ASN A 140 15.14 2.69 -3.26
CA ASN A 140 15.61 2.23 -1.96
C ASN A 140 14.68 2.68 -0.83
N SER A 141 14.15 3.90 -0.91
CA SER A 141 13.15 4.43 0.01
C SER A 141 11.86 3.62 -0.04
N ARG A 142 11.40 3.25 -1.25
CA ARG A 142 10.25 2.35 -1.44
C ARG A 142 10.52 0.97 -0.85
N ASN A 143 11.71 0.43 -1.08
CA ASN A 143 12.13 -0.87 -0.56
C ASN A 143 12.14 -0.89 0.98
N GLN A 144 12.65 0.17 1.60
CA GLN A 144 12.63 0.34 3.06
C GLN A 144 11.19 0.48 3.60
N ASP A 145 10.31 1.22 2.91
CA ASP A 145 8.89 1.32 3.27
C ASP A 145 8.22 -0.07 3.26
N ALA A 146 8.51 -0.89 2.25
CA ALA A 146 7.97 -2.23 2.13
C ALA A 146 8.43 -3.16 3.27
N VAL A 147 9.73 -3.16 3.58
CA VAL A 147 10.29 -3.97 4.67
C VAL A 147 9.77 -3.49 6.02
N ASN A 148 9.66 -2.17 6.24
CA ASN A 148 9.08 -1.60 7.45
C ASN A 148 7.62 -2.00 7.63
N HIS A 149 6.84 -2.09 6.55
CA HIS A 149 5.46 -2.57 6.61
C HIS A 149 5.38 -4.01 7.10
N VAL A 150 6.13 -4.94 6.50
CA VAL A 150 6.13 -6.34 6.93
C VAL A 150 6.73 -6.50 8.32
N PHE A 151 7.74 -5.70 8.69
CA PHE A 151 8.27 -5.67 10.04
C PHE A 151 7.22 -5.17 11.05
N HIS A 152 6.37 -4.20 10.69
CA HIS A 152 5.23 -3.82 11.51
C HIS A 152 4.27 -4.99 11.73
N ARG A 153 3.97 -5.78 10.68
CA ARG A 153 3.15 -7.00 10.80
C ARG A 153 3.82 -8.05 11.71
N TYR A 154 5.14 -8.17 11.67
CA TYR A 154 5.90 -8.99 12.62
C TYR A 154 5.68 -8.53 14.08
N ILE A 155 5.72 -7.21 14.34
CA ILE A 155 5.46 -6.65 15.68
C ILE A 155 4.01 -6.91 16.11
N GLU A 156 3.03 -6.72 15.23
CA GLU A 156 1.62 -7.03 15.50
C GLU A 156 1.42 -8.52 15.85
N TRP A 157 2.10 -9.43 15.14
CA TRP A 157 2.11 -10.85 15.47
C TRP A 157 2.71 -11.14 16.85
N LYS A 158 3.89 -10.56 17.17
CA LYS A 158 4.49 -10.70 18.50
C LYS A 158 3.58 -10.18 19.61
N ASN A 159 2.79 -9.14 19.31
CA ASN A 159 1.79 -8.56 20.21
C ASN A 159 0.43 -9.30 20.17
N ARG A 160 0.35 -10.47 19.51
CA ARG A 160 -0.86 -11.30 19.40
C ARG A 160 -2.04 -10.63 18.69
N GLN A 161 -1.78 -9.63 17.86
CA GLN A 161 -2.78 -8.97 17.03
C GLN A 161 -2.97 -9.66 15.68
N LEU A 162 -1.94 -10.40 15.22
CA LEU A 162 -2.02 -11.31 14.08
C LEU A 162 -1.81 -12.74 14.54
N THR A 163 -2.44 -13.68 13.84
CA THR A 163 -2.05 -15.08 13.92
C THR A 163 -0.74 -15.31 13.17
N ARG A 164 -0.06 -16.42 13.48
CA ARG A 164 1.17 -16.82 12.78
C ARG A 164 0.95 -16.97 11.28
N ALA A 165 -0.17 -17.56 10.86
CA ALA A 165 -0.46 -17.78 9.44
C ALA A 165 -0.59 -16.46 8.67
N GLN A 166 -1.20 -15.44 9.27
CA GLN A 166 -1.34 -14.12 8.66
C GLN A 166 0.00 -13.43 8.48
N PHE A 167 0.84 -13.44 9.52
CA PHE A 167 2.18 -12.88 9.41
C PHE A 167 3.03 -13.64 8.39
N ASP A 168 2.94 -14.97 8.38
CA ASP A 168 3.61 -15.81 7.39
C ASP A 168 3.21 -15.42 5.95
N ASP A 169 1.94 -15.09 5.70
CA ASP A 169 1.50 -14.62 4.39
C ASP A 169 2.14 -13.27 4.00
N HIS A 170 2.15 -12.29 4.92
CA HIS A 170 2.78 -10.98 4.68
C HIS A 170 4.27 -11.10 4.39
N ALA A 171 4.99 -11.86 5.20
CA ALA A 171 6.43 -12.04 5.05
C ALA A 171 6.79 -12.81 3.77
N ARG A 172 6.02 -13.83 3.41
CA ARG A 172 6.19 -14.52 2.12
C ARG A 172 5.97 -13.60 0.95
N TYR A 173 4.86 -12.86 0.94
CA TYR A 173 4.56 -11.94 -0.15
C TYR A 173 5.66 -10.91 -0.34
N GLY A 174 6.22 -10.38 0.76
CA GLY A 174 7.37 -9.49 0.71
C GLY A 174 8.63 -10.15 0.15
N ILE A 175 8.99 -11.34 0.65
CA ILE A 175 10.18 -12.09 0.19
C ILE A 175 10.07 -12.50 -1.28
N GLU A 176 8.88 -12.83 -1.76
CA GLU A 176 8.60 -13.17 -3.16
C GLU A 176 8.81 -11.98 -4.11
N GLN A 177 8.92 -10.74 -3.60
CA GLN A 177 9.31 -9.57 -4.41
C GLN A 177 10.81 -9.54 -4.80
N GLY A 178 11.63 -10.37 -4.14
CA GLY A 178 13.02 -10.58 -4.52
C GLY A 178 14.00 -10.65 -3.35
N GLU A 179 15.23 -11.03 -3.68
CA GLU A 179 16.31 -11.25 -2.71
C GLU A 179 16.68 -10.00 -1.91
N TRP A 180 16.54 -8.82 -2.53
CA TRP A 180 16.75 -7.54 -1.85
C TRP A 180 15.83 -7.41 -0.62
N PHE A 181 14.58 -7.83 -0.73
CA PHE A 181 13.60 -7.74 0.35
C PHE A 181 13.96 -8.73 1.44
N GLN A 182 14.22 -9.99 1.05
CA GLN A 182 14.57 -11.05 1.98
C GLN A 182 15.80 -10.68 2.82
N LYS A 183 16.84 -10.14 2.18
CA LYS A 183 18.02 -9.64 2.88
C LYS A 183 17.68 -8.55 3.89
N LEU A 184 17.02 -7.48 3.46
CA LEU A 184 16.68 -6.35 4.33
C LEU A 184 15.77 -6.77 5.49
N PHE A 185 14.83 -7.68 5.25
CA PHE A 185 13.95 -8.20 6.27
C PHE A 185 14.69 -9.06 7.31
N ILE A 186 15.59 -9.94 6.86
CA ILE A 186 16.50 -10.69 7.76
C ILE A 186 17.34 -9.70 8.57
N ASP A 187 17.99 -8.73 7.93
CA ASP A 187 18.80 -7.72 8.61
C ASP A 187 17.99 -6.94 9.66
N ARG A 188 16.72 -6.64 9.38
CA ARG A 188 15.82 -5.97 10.32
C ARG A 188 15.48 -6.84 11.52
N LEU A 189 15.20 -8.13 11.30
CA LEU A 189 14.99 -9.10 12.38
C LEU A 189 16.25 -9.26 13.25
N MET A 190 17.42 -9.34 12.62
CA MET A 190 18.72 -9.38 13.31
C MET A 190 18.97 -8.14 14.17
N GLN A 191 18.65 -6.94 13.66
CA GLN A 191 18.73 -5.68 14.40
C GLN A 191 17.80 -5.69 15.63
N SER A 192 16.63 -6.31 15.51
CA SER A 192 15.69 -6.51 16.62
C SER A 192 16.06 -7.66 17.57
N ARG A 193 17.19 -8.34 17.30
CA ARG A 193 17.70 -9.50 18.05
C ARG A 193 16.81 -10.74 18.02
N ASP A 194 15.85 -10.84 17.09
CA ASP A 194 15.12 -12.09 16.84
C ASP A 194 15.86 -12.95 15.81
N PHE A 195 16.95 -13.57 16.27
CA PHE A 195 17.79 -14.44 15.45
C PHE A 195 17.07 -15.71 15.00
N GLY A 196 16.06 -16.16 15.76
CA GLY A 196 15.27 -17.34 15.42
C GLY A 196 14.38 -17.08 14.20
N GLU A 197 13.67 -15.96 14.20
CA GLU A 197 12.84 -15.55 13.07
C GLU A 197 13.68 -15.17 11.85
N ALA A 198 14.81 -14.50 12.07
CA ALA A 198 15.77 -14.21 11.01
C ALA A 198 16.29 -15.51 10.35
N ALA A 199 16.65 -16.51 11.16
CA ALA A 199 17.10 -17.82 10.65
C ALA A 199 15.99 -18.57 9.91
N ARG A 200 14.74 -18.47 10.39
CA ARG A 200 13.57 -19.07 9.73
C ARG A 200 13.37 -18.50 8.33
N TRP A 201 13.42 -17.17 8.17
CA TRP A 201 13.28 -16.55 6.86
C TRP A 201 14.53 -16.66 5.99
N ALA A 202 15.73 -16.80 6.57
CA ALA A 202 16.92 -17.17 5.81
C ALA A 202 16.81 -18.58 5.20
N ARG A 203 16.10 -19.51 5.84
CA ARG A 203 15.80 -20.83 5.26
C ARG A 203 14.78 -20.80 4.12
N PHE A 204 13.95 -19.77 4.03
CA PHE A 204 12.97 -19.68 2.95
C PHE A 204 13.70 -19.59 1.61
N ASN A 205 13.34 -20.47 0.67
CA ASN A 205 14.03 -20.63 -0.63
C ASN A 205 15.56 -20.81 -0.52
N ASP A 206 16.03 -21.40 0.59
CA ASP A 206 17.45 -21.66 0.86
C ASP A 206 18.36 -20.43 0.77
N TYR A 207 17.83 -19.23 1.07
CA TYR A 207 18.56 -17.97 0.95
C TYR A 207 19.83 -17.91 1.81
N TYR A 208 19.86 -18.61 2.94
CA TYR A 208 21.04 -18.73 3.82
C TYR A 208 22.29 -19.22 3.09
N LEU A 209 22.17 -19.96 1.98
CA LEU A 209 23.31 -20.40 1.17
C LEU A 209 24.06 -19.23 0.49
N LYS A 210 23.43 -18.04 0.42
CA LYS A 210 23.99 -16.81 -0.13
C LYS A 210 24.60 -15.90 0.94
N LEU A 211 24.45 -16.27 2.21
CA LEU A 211 24.96 -15.49 3.34
C LEU A 211 26.29 -16.07 3.81
N ASP A 212 27.24 -15.20 4.16
CA ASP A 212 28.44 -15.61 4.88
C ASP A 212 28.11 -15.80 6.36
N LEU A 213 27.68 -17.01 6.71
CA LEU A 213 27.34 -17.39 8.09
C LEU A 213 28.57 -17.45 9.02
N SER A 214 29.79 -17.22 8.53
CA SER A 214 30.99 -17.16 9.36
C SER A 214 31.30 -15.75 9.87
N ARG A 215 30.62 -14.72 9.35
CA ARG A 215 30.92 -13.32 9.64
C ARG A 215 29.72 -12.58 10.24
N PRO A 216 29.97 -11.59 11.13
CA PRO A 216 28.93 -10.68 11.58
C PRO A 216 28.26 -9.93 10.41
N PRO A 217 26.93 -9.70 10.46
CA PRO A 217 26.03 -10.07 11.56
C PRO A 217 25.48 -11.52 11.46
N TYR A 218 25.76 -12.25 10.39
CA TYR A 218 25.11 -13.52 10.06
C TYR A 218 25.66 -14.75 10.82
N ASP A 219 26.81 -14.61 11.48
CA ASP A 219 27.38 -15.57 12.44
C ASP A 219 26.41 -16.00 13.56
N ARG A 220 25.37 -15.18 13.82
CA ARG A 220 24.32 -15.47 14.81
C ARG A 220 23.11 -16.23 14.25
N LEU A 221 23.06 -16.50 12.94
CA LEU A 221 21.93 -17.20 12.32
C LEU A 221 22.06 -18.72 12.46
N TYR A 222 21.35 -19.29 13.42
CA TYR A 222 21.33 -20.74 13.61
C TYR A 222 20.28 -21.43 12.71
N VAL A 223 20.58 -21.53 11.41
CA VAL A 223 19.66 -22.04 10.36
C VAL A 223 19.40 -23.54 10.42
N THR A 224 20.13 -24.31 11.22
CA THR A 224 19.90 -25.76 11.41
C THR A 224 18.97 -26.05 12.60
N CYS A 225 18.55 -25.04 13.37
CA CYS A 225 17.69 -25.24 14.52
C CYS A 225 16.28 -25.70 14.15
N ALA A 226 15.61 -26.38 15.09
CA ALA A 226 14.24 -26.87 14.90
C ALA A 226 13.26 -25.73 14.54
N TYR A 227 13.41 -24.57 15.18
CA TYR A 227 12.56 -23.40 14.91
C TYR A 227 12.71 -22.88 13.49
N ALA A 228 13.95 -22.73 12.99
CA ALA A 228 14.19 -22.27 11.63
C ALA A 228 13.56 -23.20 10.59
N ARG A 229 13.55 -24.52 10.84
CA ARG A 229 12.91 -25.51 9.97
C ARG A 229 11.38 -25.40 9.90
N THR A 230 10.76 -24.62 10.79
CA THR A 230 9.31 -24.30 10.73
C THR A 230 8.97 -23.21 9.71
N VAL A 231 9.89 -22.90 8.81
CA VAL A 231 9.65 -22.02 7.65
C VAL A 231 8.45 -22.55 6.84
N PRO A 232 7.52 -21.69 6.39
CA PRO A 232 6.33 -22.15 5.69
C PRO A 232 6.73 -22.80 4.36
N GLY A 233 6.16 -23.97 4.07
CA GLY A 233 6.35 -24.61 2.76
C GLY A 233 5.81 -23.75 1.62
N ILE A 234 6.36 -23.90 0.41
CA ILE A 234 5.80 -23.28 -0.80
C ILE A 234 4.39 -23.85 -1.02
N LEU A 235 3.34 -23.02 -0.96
CA LEU A 235 2.01 -23.51 -1.34
C LEU A 235 2.00 -23.60 -2.86
N ARG A 236 1.88 -24.82 -3.38
CA ARG A 236 2.00 -25.09 -4.81
C ARG A 236 0.66 -25.07 -5.56
N HIS A 237 -0.47 -25.16 -4.86
CA HIS A 237 -1.77 -25.31 -5.50
C HIS A 237 -2.80 -24.36 -4.90
N ALA A 238 -3.52 -23.65 -5.77
CA ALA A 238 -4.70 -22.88 -5.40
C ALA A 238 -5.91 -23.81 -5.18
N VAL A 239 -6.86 -23.37 -4.37
CA VAL A 239 -8.18 -23.99 -4.28
C VAL A 239 -8.97 -23.56 -5.52
N ILE A 240 -8.80 -24.29 -6.62
CA ILE A 240 -9.41 -23.94 -7.91
C ILE A 240 -10.79 -24.59 -8.09
N ARG A 241 -11.05 -25.69 -7.38
CA ARG A 241 -12.34 -26.39 -7.48
C ARG A 241 -13.39 -25.70 -6.59
N PRO A 242 -14.62 -25.53 -7.10
CA PRO A 242 -15.72 -25.05 -6.27
C PRO A 242 -15.90 -25.94 -5.05
N TYR A 243 -16.20 -25.33 -3.90
CA TYR A 243 -16.40 -26.08 -2.66
C TYR A 243 -17.58 -25.51 -1.87
N TRP A 244 -18.16 -26.33 -1.00
CA TRP A 244 -19.29 -25.94 -0.17
C TRP A 244 -18.84 -25.27 1.13
N HIS A 245 -19.44 -24.13 1.48
CA HIS A 245 -19.22 -23.42 2.74
C HIS A 245 -20.45 -22.58 3.11
N GLU A 246 -20.89 -22.62 4.38
CA GLU A 246 -22.00 -21.81 4.93
C GLU A 246 -23.24 -21.73 4.01
N ARG A 247 -23.65 -22.89 3.47
CA ARG A 247 -24.82 -23.10 2.59
C ARG A 247 -24.66 -22.61 1.14
N HIS A 248 -23.43 -22.30 0.72
CA HIS A 248 -23.11 -21.79 -0.61
C HIS A 248 -22.00 -22.61 -1.28
N HIS A 249 -22.03 -22.68 -2.60
CA HIS A 249 -20.91 -23.06 -3.44
C HIS A 249 -20.01 -21.84 -3.67
N ILE A 250 -18.77 -21.95 -3.23
CA ILE A 250 -17.75 -20.91 -3.37
C ILE A 250 -16.94 -21.21 -4.63
N PHE A 251 -16.92 -20.25 -5.55
CA PHE A 251 -16.16 -20.28 -6.80
C PHE A 251 -15.01 -19.28 -6.71
N PHE A 252 -13.77 -19.77 -6.62
CA PHE A 252 -12.60 -18.92 -6.80
C PHE A 252 -12.31 -18.79 -8.30
N ILE A 253 -12.37 -17.56 -8.83
CA ILE A 253 -12.17 -17.29 -10.26
C ILE A 253 -10.82 -16.59 -10.44
N GLU A 254 -9.84 -17.31 -10.95
CA GLU A 254 -8.61 -16.71 -11.46
C GLU A 254 -8.93 -15.90 -12.73
N THR A 255 -8.21 -14.80 -12.93
CA THR A 255 -8.46 -13.86 -14.04
C THR A 255 -7.18 -13.63 -14.86
N LYS A 256 -6.41 -14.69 -15.07
CA LYS A 256 -5.14 -14.64 -15.82
C LYS A 256 -5.36 -14.38 -17.32
N THR A 257 -6.55 -14.73 -17.82
CA THR A 257 -6.92 -14.60 -19.23
C THR A 257 -8.23 -13.83 -19.41
N ALA A 258 -8.40 -13.22 -20.58
CA ALA A 258 -9.65 -12.57 -20.96
C ALA A 258 -10.84 -13.55 -20.97
N ALA A 259 -10.61 -14.82 -21.32
CA ALA A 259 -11.66 -15.85 -21.34
C ALA A 259 -12.22 -16.13 -19.94
N GLU A 260 -11.38 -16.14 -18.90
CA GLU A 260 -11.83 -16.31 -17.52
C GLU A 260 -12.65 -15.11 -17.03
N ILE A 261 -12.23 -13.89 -17.37
CA ILE A 261 -12.98 -12.67 -17.04
C ILE A 261 -14.31 -12.62 -17.80
N ASN A 262 -14.34 -13.07 -19.05
CA ASN A 262 -15.57 -13.12 -19.84
C ASN A 262 -16.60 -14.09 -19.23
N LYS A 263 -16.20 -15.17 -18.54
CA LYS A 263 -17.14 -16.02 -17.79
C LYS A 263 -17.90 -15.24 -16.73
N LEU A 264 -17.22 -14.32 -16.03
CA LEU A 264 -17.87 -13.42 -15.06
C LEU A 264 -18.89 -12.51 -15.73
N THR A 265 -18.59 -12.04 -16.94
CA THR A 265 -19.50 -11.22 -17.73
C THR A 265 -20.77 -12.00 -18.07
N GLU A 266 -20.65 -13.26 -18.48
CA GLU A 266 -21.80 -14.10 -18.79
C GLU A 266 -22.62 -14.45 -17.54
N ILE A 267 -21.98 -14.69 -16.39
CA ILE A 267 -22.67 -14.83 -15.10
C ILE A 267 -23.52 -13.60 -14.80
N VAL A 268 -22.92 -12.39 -14.90
CA VAL A 268 -23.63 -11.15 -14.61
C VAL A 268 -24.77 -10.87 -15.59
N LYS A 269 -24.58 -11.19 -16.88
CA LYS A 269 -25.66 -11.05 -17.87
C LYS A 269 -26.83 -12.01 -17.65
N SER A 270 -26.58 -13.16 -17.02
CA SER A 270 -27.63 -14.13 -16.69
C SER A 270 -28.48 -13.75 -15.47
N ILE A 271 -28.09 -12.68 -14.76
CA ILE A 271 -28.82 -12.19 -13.58
C ILE A 271 -30.20 -11.69 -14.01
N GLY A 272 -31.24 -12.19 -13.33
CA GLY A 272 -32.63 -11.80 -13.58
C GLY A 272 -32.94 -10.36 -13.15
N LEU A 273 -34.02 -9.82 -13.73
CA LEU A 273 -34.52 -8.47 -13.41
C LEU A 273 -34.79 -8.30 -11.90
N ASP A 274 -34.39 -7.14 -11.38
CA ASP A 274 -34.52 -6.72 -9.97
C ASP A 274 -33.85 -7.66 -8.95
N SER A 275 -32.92 -8.52 -9.39
CA SER A 275 -32.07 -9.30 -8.48
C SER A 275 -31.17 -8.38 -7.64
N ILE A 276 -30.79 -8.84 -6.46
CA ILE A 276 -29.87 -8.17 -5.55
C ILE A 276 -28.51 -8.87 -5.68
N VAL A 277 -27.50 -8.08 -6.03
CA VAL A 277 -26.10 -8.52 -6.05
C VAL A 277 -25.43 -7.95 -4.82
N THR A 278 -24.96 -8.82 -3.92
CA THR A 278 -24.10 -8.40 -2.81
C THR A 278 -22.67 -8.30 -3.29
N LEU A 279 -21.96 -7.25 -2.89
CA LEU A 279 -20.60 -6.94 -3.34
C LEU A 279 -19.74 -6.54 -2.15
N ASP A 280 -18.51 -7.02 -2.13
CA ASP A 280 -17.44 -6.55 -1.25
C ASP A 280 -16.09 -6.61 -1.97
N CYS A 281 -15.03 -6.04 -1.39
CA CYS A 281 -13.67 -6.14 -1.91
C CYS A 281 -12.62 -6.29 -0.80
N GLU A 282 -11.55 -7.03 -1.12
CA GLU A 282 -10.30 -7.01 -0.34
C GLU A 282 -9.19 -6.30 -1.11
N TYR A 283 -8.27 -5.66 -0.37
CA TYR A 283 -7.32 -4.71 -0.93
C TYR A 283 -5.89 -5.24 -0.99
N GLN A 284 -5.12 -4.71 -1.94
CA GLN A 284 -3.69 -4.93 -2.06
C GLN A 284 -2.91 -4.18 -0.97
N THR A 285 -1.79 -4.75 -0.56
CA THR A 285 -0.90 -4.17 0.43
C THR A 285 -0.22 -2.93 -0.14
N ILE A 286 -0.47 -1.77 0.47
CA ILE A 286 0.01 -0.46 0.01
C ILE A 286 1.54 -0.25 0.10
N CYS A 287 2.29 -1.27 0.51
CA CYS A 287 3.71 -1.16 0.82
C CYS A 287 4.61 -1.18 -0.43
N PHE A 288 4.11 -1.71 -1.55
CA PHE A 288 4.81 -1.71 -2.85
C PHE A 288 4.25 -0.69 -3.85
N ASP A 289 2.95 -0.41 -3.77
CA ASP A 289 2.26 0.64 -4.52
C ASP A 289 1.37 1.42 -3.55
N ARG A 290 1.52 2.75 -3.51
CA ARG A 290 0.78 3.59 -2.57
C ARG A 290 -0.68 3.82 -2.97
N ARG A 291 -1.11 3.34 -4.14
CA ARG A 291 -2.51 3.39 -4.58
C ARG A 291 -3.29 2.24 -3.99
N THR A 292 -4.49 2.54 -3.50
CA THR A 292 -5.46 1.51 -3.11
C THR A 292 -5.91 0.75 -4.35
N LYS A 293 -5.57 -0.55 -4.41
CA LYS A 293 -5.97 -1.47 -5.48
C LYS A 293 -6.72 -2.64 -4.88
N ILE A 294 -7.58 -3.25 -5.68
CA ILE A 294 -8.35 -4.42 -5.28
C ILE A 294 -7.49 -5.67 -5.51
N SER A 295 -7.43 -6.51 -4.48
CA SER A 295 -6.83 -7.84 -4.56
C SER A 295 -7.90 -8.91 -4.85
N LEU A 296 -9.07 -8.80 -4.21
CA LEU A 296 -10.22 -9.66 -4.46
C LEU A 296 -11.49 -8.83 -4.61
N LEU A 297 -12.33 -9.23 -5.55
CA LEU A 297 -13.70 -8.73 -5.67
C LEU A 297 -14.64 -9.91 -5.40
N GLN A 298 -15.53 -9.78 -4.44
CA GLN A 298 -16.49 -10.83 -4.11
C GLN A 298 -17.89 -10.38 -4.49
N PHE A 299 -18.66 -11.29 -5.11
CA PHE A 299 -20.08 -11.04 -5.29
C PHE A 299 -20.91 -12.30 -5.19
N ALA A 300 -22.19 -12.12 -4.83
CA ALA A 300 -23.18 -13.18 -4.81
C ALA A 300 -24.53 -12.64 -5.24
N VAL A 301 -25.31 -13.44 -5.95
CA VAL A 301 -26.64 -13.05 -6.45
C VAL A 301 -27.68 -13.65 -5.51
N ASN A 302 -28.64 -12.85 -5.06
CA ASN A 302 -29.69 -13.35 -4.19
C ASN A 302 -30.45 -14.51 -4.85
N ARG A 303 -30.93 -15.45 -4.04
CA ARG A 303 -31.63 -16.67 -4.49
C ARG A 303 -30.76 -17.68 -5.25
N THR A 304 -29.50 -17.36 -5.54
CA THR A 304 -28.50 -18.36 -5.90
C THR A 304 -27.79 -18.85 -4.65
N LYS A 305 -27.26 -20.08 -4.69
CA LYS A 305 -26.35 -20.58 -3.65
C LYS A 305 -24.90 -20.44 -4.10
N GLU A 306 -24.61 -19.44 -4.93
CA GLU A 306 -23.31 -19.29 -5.58
C GLU A 306 -22.64 -17.99 -5.13
N VAL A 307 -21.38 -18.11 -4.74
CA VAL A 307 -20.54 -16.99 -4.32
C VAL A 307 -19.29 -17.01 -5.17
N TYR A 308 -18.98 -15.87 -5.77
CA TYR A 308 -17.84 -15.70 -6.65
C TYR A 308 -16.79 -14.86 -5.93
N VAL A 309 -15.65 -15.47 -5.62
CA VAL A 309 -14.45 -14.80 -5.09
C VAL A 309 -13.49 -14.63 -6.25
N VAL A 310 -13.38 -13.42 -6.79
CA VAL A 310 -12.65 -13.13 -8.02
C VAL A 310 -11.26 -12.60 -7.69
N ASP A 311 -10.23 -13.21 -8.27
CA ASP A 311 -8.88 -12.66 -8.23
C ASP A 311 -8.82 -11.37 -9.06
N ALA A 312 -8.52 -10.23 -8.43
CA ALA A 312 -8.56 -8.92 -9.09
C ALA A 312 -7.18 -8.38 -9.48
N HIS A 313 -6.08 -9.11 -9.25
CA HIS A 313 -4.73 -8.62 -9.59
C HIS A 313 -4.57 -8.21 -11.05
N SER A 314 -5.24 -8.92 -11.96
CA SER A 314 -5.16 -8.64 -13.39
C SER A 314 -5.91 -7.35 -13.81
N MET A 315 -6.68 -6.70 -12.92
CA MET A 315 -7.28 -5.39 -13.18
C MET A 315 -6.22 -4.32 -13.49
N ALA A 316 -5.05 -4.43 -12.86
CA ALA A 316 -3.92 -3.52 -13.10
C ALA A 316 -3.10 -3.89 -14.35
N SER A 317 -3.49 -4.93 -15.10
CA SER A 317 -2.79 -5.34 -16.31
C SER A 317 -2.86 -4.27 -17.41
N GLU A 318 -1.73 -4.03 -18.06
CA GLU A 318 -1.63 -3.18 -19.25
C GLU A 318 -1.94 -3.96 -20.55
N VAL A 319 -2.12 -5.28 -20.45
CA VAL A 319 -2.49 -6.12 -21.60
C VAL A 319 -3.89 -5.75 -22.07
N ARG A 320 -3.99 -5.17 -23.27
CA ARG A 320 -5.22 -4.60 -23.84
C ARG A 320 -6.43 -5.54 -23.76
N VAL A 321 -6.27 -6.82 -24.12
CA VAL A 321 -7.37 -7.79 -24.13
C VAL A 321 -7.89 -8.12 -22.73
N ILE A 322 -7.01 -8.18 -21.73
CA ILE A 322 -7.37 -8.40 -20.31
C ILE A 322 -8.09 -7.16 -19.80
N ARG A 323 -7.52 -5.97 -20.07
CA ARG A 323 -8.10 -4.69 -19.67
C ARG A 323 -9.50 -4.52 -20.25
N GLN A 324 -9.71 -4.85 -21.53
CA GLN A 324 -11.02 -4.77 -22.18
C GLN A 324 -12.04 -5.76 -21.60
N ALA A 325 -11.63 -6.98 -21.27
CA ALA A 325 -12.50 -7.95 -20.62
C ALA A 325 -12.99 -7.47 -19.25
N TRP A 326 -12.10 -6.86 -18.45
CA TRP A 326 -12.48 -6.23 -17.18
C TRP A 326 -13.48 -5.08 -17.38
N VAL A 327 -13.26 -4.23 -18.39
CA VAL A 327 -14.21 -3.17 -18.72
C VAL A 327 -15.58 -3.75 -19.06
N HIS A 328 -15.66 -4.78 -19.90
CA HIS A 328 -16.94 -5.41 -20.23
C HIS A 328 -17.64 -6.04 -19.01
N PHE A 329 -16.89 -6.71 -18.14
CA PHE A 329 -17.42 -7.26 -16.89
C PHE A 329 -17.97 -6.16 -15.99
N LEU A 330 -17.18 -5.12 -15.70
CA LEU A 330 -17.56 -4.02 -14.84
C LEU A 330 -18.71 -3.21 -15.43
N THR A 331 -18.75 -2.99 -16.75
CA THR A 331 -19.91 -2.38 -17.42
C THR A 331 -21.16 -3.25 -17.25
N SER A 332 -21.04 -4.57 -17.36
CA SER A 332 -22.19 -5.46 -17.16
C SER A 332 -22.68 -5.43 -15.70
N LEU A 333 -21.76 -5.35 -14.73
CA LEU A 333 -22.09 -5.31 -13.30
C LEU A 333 -22.65 -3.95 -12.86
N PHE A 334 -22.08 -2.86 -13.35
CA PHE A 334 -22.38 -1.50 -12.88
C PHE A 334 -23.22 -0.67 -13.86
N SER A 335 -23.55 -1.17 -15.04
CA SER A 335 -24.35 -0.39 -16.01
C SER A 335 -25.53 -1.13 -16.64
N SER A 336 -25.93 -2.30 -16.12
CA SER A 336 -27.07 -3.05 -16.68
C SER A 336 -28.42 -2.37 -16.39
N GLY A 337 -28.60 -1.77 -15.20
CA GLY A 337 -29.90 -1.34 -14.67
C GLY A 337 -30.85 -2.50 -14.32
N ILE A 338 -30.48 -3.73 -14.66
CA ILE A 338 -31.27 -4.95 -14.48
C ILE A 338 -31.31 -5.34 -13.01
N HIS A 339 -30.17 -5.32 -12.33
CA HIS A 339 -30.03 -5.67 -10.92
C HIS A 339 -29.71 -4.46 -10.04
N LYS A 340 -29.86 -4.63 -8.73
CA LYS A 340 -29.43 -3.67 -7.70
C LYS A 340 -28.19 -4.22 -7.01
N ILE A 341 -27.28 -3.35 -6.58
CA ILE A 341 -26.11 -3.75 -5.79
C ILE A 341 -26.35 -3.37 -4.32
N PHE A 342 -26.12 -4.31 -3.42
CA PHE A 342 -26.16 -4.10 -1.97
C PHE A 342 -24.78 -4.37 -1.35
N GLY A 343 -24.32 -3.47 -0.51
CA GLY A 343 -23.06 -3.61 0.21
C GLY A 343 -22.95 -2.57 1.31
N LEU A 344 -21.88 -2.64 2.09
CA LEU A 344 -21.64 -1.73 3.20
C LEU A 344 -20.34 -0.97 2.98
N GLY A 345 -20.37 0.36 3.03
CA GLY A 345 -19.16 1.16 2.79
C GLY A 345 -18.65 1.12 1.35
N LEU A 346 -19.51 0.76 0.39
CA LEU A 346 -19.16 0.55 -1.03
C LEU A 346 -18.45 1.72 -1.71
N GLN A 347 -18.54 2.94 -1.16
CA GLN A 347 -17.81 4.08 -1.70
C GLN A 347 -16.31 3.80 -1.83
N GLY A 348 -15.69 3.17 -0.83
CA GLY A 348 -14.26 2.84 -0.87
C GLY A 348 -13.92 1.86 -1.99
N ASP A 349 -14.78 0.85 -2.20
CA ASP A 349 -14.60 -0.16 -3.25
C ASP A 349 -14.76 0.47 -4.63
N LEU A 350 -15.78 1.32 -4.80
CA LEU A 350 -16.03 2.07 -6.02
C LEU A 350 -14.86 3.03 -6.34
N ASP A 351 -14.32 3.71 -5.33
CA ASP A 351 -13.16 4.59 -5.49
C ASP A 351 -11.92 3.78 -5.93
N ALA A 352 -11.70 2.59 -5.39
CA ALA A 352 -10.61 1.71 -5.80
C ALA A 352 -10.78 1.20 -7.25
N ILE A 353 -12.01 0.89 -7.68
CA ILE A 353 -12.34 0.58 -9.08
C ILE A 353 -12.03 1.79 -9.96
N LYS A 354 -12.51 2.98 -9.61
CA LYS A 354 -12.31 4.23 -10.35
C LYS A 354 -10.83 4.59 -10.50
N ASN A 355 -10.03 4.38 -9.46
CA ASN A 355 -8.58 4.57 -9.51
C ASN A 355 -7.89 3.68 -10.57
N THR A 356 -8.46 2.51 -10.87
CA THR A 356 -7.92 1.57 -11.87
C THR A 356 -8.53 1.79 -13.26
N PHE A 357 -9.81 2.16 -13.30
CA PHE A 357 -10.63 2.35 -14.49
C PHE A 357 -11.40 3.68 -14.41
N PRO A 358 -10.75 4.83 -14.72
CA PRO A 358 -11.37 6.15 -14.61
C PRO A 358 -12.65 6.32 -15.45
N GLN A 359 -12.85 5.53 -16.50
CA GLN A 359 -14.08 5.55 -17.31
C GLN A 359 -15.36 5.19 -16.51
N PHE A 360 -15.23 4.60 -15.33
CA PHE A 360 -16.34 4.35 -14.40
C PHE A 360 -16.54 5.49 -13.40
N GLU A 361 -16.02 6.69 -13.67
CA GLU A 361 -16.29 7.87 -12.83
C GLU A 361 -17.79 8.19 -12.78
N THR A 362 -18.52 7.96 -13.89
CA THR A 362 -19.99 8.09 -13.94
C THR A 362 -20.66 6.74 -14.23
N ILE A 363 -21.01 6.02 -13.18
CA ILE A 363 -21.81 4.80 -13.19
C ILE A 363 -23.30 5.17 -13.20
N ARG A 364 -23.79 5.53 -14.40
CA ARG A 364 -25.11 6.17 -14.54
C ARG A 364 -26.33 5.25 -14.44
N LYS A 365 -26.16 3.92 -14.34
CA LYS A 365 -27.28 2.97 -14.58
C LYS A 365 -27.53 1.95 -13.46
N THR A 366 -26.53 1.46 -12.74
CA THR A 366 -26.81 0.50 -11.66
C THR A 366 -27.27 1.20 -10.39
N ARG A 367 -28.32 0.63 -9.80
CA ARG A 367 -28.92 1.06 -8.54
C ARG A 367 -28.11 0.52 -7.37
N ILE A 368 -27.26 1.35 -6.78
CA ILE A 368 -26.48 0.98 -5.59
C ILE A 368 -27.27 1.37 -4.35
N ILE A 369 -27.63 0.38 -3.55
CA ILE A 369 -28.36 0.54 -2.29
C ILE A 369 -27.37 0.98 -1.21
N GLN A 370 -27.50 2.22 -0.76
CA GLN A 370 -26.66 2.78 0.29
C GLN A 370 -27.19 2.38 1.66
N THR A 371 -26.46 1.53 2.38
CA THR A 371 -26.87 1.06 3.72
C THR A 371 -27.02 2.22 4.71
N GLU A 372 -26.21 3.26 4.56
CA GLU A 372 -26.22 4.50 5.35
C GLU A 372 -27.51 5.32 5.16
N VAL A 373 -28.25 5.07 4.06
CA VAL A 373 -29.57 5.67 3.79
C VAL A 373 -30.69 4.69 4.09
N LEU A 374 -30.52 3.42 3.73
CA LEU A 374 -31.52 2.37 3.94
C LEU A 374 -31.83 2.19 5.43
N ILE A 375 -30.82 2.08 6.30
CA ILE A 375 -31.03 1.84 7.73
C ILE A 375 -31.83 2.98 8.38
N PRO A 376 -31.48 4.27 8.22
CA PRO A 376 -32.30 5.36 8.74
C PRO A 376 -33.74 5.35 8.23
N GLU A 377 -33.97 5.04 6.96
CA GLU A 377 -35.33 4.94 6.41
C GLU A 377 -36.12 3.78 7.04
N LEU A 378 -35.47 2.63 7.29
CA LEU A 378 -36.10 1.50 7.97
C LEU A 378 -36.40 1.80 9.44
N ASN A 379 -35.52 2.52 10.14
CA ASN A 379 -35.73 2.92 11.54
C ASN A 379 -36.97 3.81 11.71
N LYS A 380 -37.27 4.66 10.72
CA LYS A 380 -38.51 5.47 10.72
C LYS A 380 -39.77 4.60 10.70
N MET A 381 -39.68 3.40 10.13
CA MET A 381 -40.79 2.44 10.07
C MET A 381 -40.82 1.48 11.27
N MET A 382 -39.67 1.26 11.93
CA MET A 382 -39.52 0.33 13.05
C MET A 382 -38.91 1.04 14.28
N PRO A 383 -39.63 1.99 14.89
CA PRO A 383 -39.08 2.85 15.94
C PRO A 383 -38.76 2.09 17.24
N THR A 384 -39.32 0.90 17.44
CA THR A 384 -39.17 0.10 18.66
C THR A 384 -37.89 -0.72 18.72
N ASN A 385 -37.16 -0.86 17.61
CA ASN A 385 -35.86 -1.56 17.58
C ASN A 385 -34.92 -0.93 16.53
N PRO A 386 -34.46 0.32 16.76
CA PRO A 386 -33.66 1.05 15.77
C PRO A 386 -32.28 0.39 15.60
N LEU A 387 -31.88 0.21 14.35
CA LEU A 387 -30.53 -0.23 13.98
C LEU A 387 -29.59 0.98 13.93
N ASP A 388 -28.37 0.83 14.40
CA ASP A 388 -27.37 1.90 14.29
C ASP A 388 -26.91 2.02 12.82
N ALA A 389 -27.07 3.19 12.22
CA ALA A 389 -26.76 3.45 10.81
C ALA A 389 -25.27 3.64 10.52
N LYS A 390 -24.43 3.81 11.56
CA LYS A 390 -22.98 4.04 11.43
C LYS A 390 -22.18 2.87 12.00
N ILE A 391 -22.52 1.64 11.58
CA ILE A 391 -21.87 0.43 12.08
C ILE A 391 -21.21 -0.35 10.96
N GLY A 392 -20.03 -0.91 11.23
CA GLY A 392 -19.36 -1.84 10.32
C GLY A 392 -20.09 -3.18 10.24
N LEU A 393 -19.74 -3.97 9.22
CA LEU A 393 -20.48 -5.18 8.81
C LEU A 393 -20.77 -6.14 9.97
N LYS A 394 -19.74 -6.46 10.76
CA LYS A 394 -19.87 -7.29 11.96
C LYS A 394 -20.92 -6.78 12.94
N ARG A 395 -20.92 -5.49 13.26
CA ARG A 395 -21.85 -4.91 14.23
C ARG A 395 -23.29 -4.91 13.69
N LEU A 396 -23.48 -4.70 12.39
CA LEU A 396 -24.79 -4.82 11.74
C LEU A 396 -25.28 -6.27 11.75
N TYR A 397 -24.40 -7.21 11.47
CA TYR A 397 -24.73 -8.62 11.53
C TYR A 397 -25.12 -9.04 12.97
N GLU A 398 -24.32 -8.68 13.96
CA GLU A 398 -24.54 -9.02 15.37
C GLU A 398 -25.77 -8.33 15.99
N SER A 399 -26.27 -7.23 15.41
CA SER A 399 -27.53 -6.61 15.85
C SER A 399 -28.77 -7.31 15.27
N LEU A 400 -28.61 -8.02 14.15
CA LEU A 400 -29.69 -8.72 13.45
C LEU A 400 -29.72 -10.23 13.74
N PHE A 401 -28.60 -10.79 14.17
CA PHE A 401 -28.38 -12.21 14.39
C PHE A 401 -27.70 -12.48 15.73
N THR A 402 -27.92 -13.66 16.30
CA THR A 402 -27.28 -14.12 17.54
C THR A 402 -25.87 -14.68 17.32
N ARG A 403 -25.36 -14.66 16.09
CA ARG A 403 -24.04 -15.17 15.70
C ARG A 403 -23.07 -14.00 15.53
N THR A 404 -21.79 -14.25 15.85
CA THR A 404 -20.70 -13.30 15.64
C THR A 404 -20.03 -13.53 14.29
N LEU A 405 -19.69 -12.44 13.58
CA LEU A 405 -18.90 -12.52 12.36
C LEU A 405 -17.42 -12.74 12.71
N ASP A 406 -16.81 -13.76 12.11
CA ASP A 406 -15.37 -14.01 12.24
C ASP A 406 -14.57 -12.90 11.54
N LYS A 407 -13.63 -12.30 12.26
CA LYS A 407 -12.72 -11.26 11.76
C LYS A 407 -11.27 -11.72 11.71
N SER A 408 -11.04 -13.02 11.86
CA SER A 408 -9.70 -13.60 11.99
C SER A 408 -8.80 -13.28 10.81
N GLU A 409 -9.34 -13.09 9.60
CA GLU A 409 -8.58 -12.86 8.37
C GLU A 409 -8.63 -11.39 7.88
N GLN A 410 -9.22 -10.45 8.64
CA GLN A 410 -9.33 -9.04 8.24
C GLN A 410 -7.96 -8.36 7.98
N LEU A 411 -6.91 -8.81 8.67
CA LEU A 411 -5.55 -8.26 8.54
C LEU A 411 -4.62 -9.17 7.72
N SER A 412 -5.18 -10.11 6.96
CA SER A 412 -4.40 -11.05 6.15
C SER A 412 -3.78 -10.39 4.92
N CYS A 413 -2.70 -10.99 4.40
CA CYS A 413 -2.11 -10.54 3.14
C CYS A 413 -2.93 -11.11 1.98
N PHE A 414 -3.88 -10.32 1.47
CA PHE A 414 -4.70 -10.73 0.34
C PHE A 414 -3.96 -10.69 -0.99
N ASP A 415 -2.77 -10.07 -1.10
CA ASP A 415 -1.95 -10.13 -2.33
C ASP A 415 -1.29 -11.50 -2.56
N ARG A 416 -1.06 -12.23 -1.46
CA ARG A 416 -0.34 -13.49 -1.50
C ARG A 416 -1.09 -14.53 -2.33
N ARG A 417 -0.35 -15.28 -3.17
CA ARG A 417 -0.89 -16.40 -3.95
C ARG A 417 -0.09 -17.70 -3.73
N PRO A 418 -0.73 -18.89 -3.80
CA PRO A 418 -2.17 -19.08 -3.73
C PRO A 418 -2.73 -18.63 -2.36
N LEU A 419 -3.99 -18.22 -2.34
CA LEU A 419 -4.69 -17.86 -1.09
C LEU A 419 -4.95 -19.11 -0.25
N ARG A 420 -4.91 -18.95 1.09
CA ARG A 420 -5.35 -19.99 2.02
C ARG A 420 -6.87 -20.17 1.93
N LYS A 421 -7.35 -21.39 2.22
CA LYS A 421 -8.78 -21.65 2.32
C LYS A 421 -9.49 -20.75 3.35
N ALA A 422 -8.81 -20.41 4.44
CA ALA A 422 -9.34 -19.48 5.44
C ALA A 422 -9.59 -18.07 4.86
N GLN A 423 -8.66 -17.54 4.04
CA GLN A 423 -8.84 -16.26 3.36
C GLN A 423 -10.00 -16.30 2.36
N LEU A 424 -10.13 -17.39 1.59
CA LEU A 424 -11.24 -17.57 0.64
C LEU A 424 -12.58 -17.68 1.36
N ASN A 425 -12.65 -18.42 2.47
CA ASN A 425 -13.85 -18.52 3.29
C ASN A 425 -14.24 -17.16 3.88
N TYR A 426 -13.28 -16.42 4.43
CA TYR A 426 -13.50 -15.09 4.97
C TYR A 426 -14.06 -14.14 3.91
N ALA A 427 -13.39 -14.01 2.76
CA ALA A 427 -13.84 -13.20 1.64
C ALA A 427 -15.24 -13.59 1.13
N ALA A 428 -15.52 -14.89 1.05
CA ALA A 428 -16.86 -15.36 0.68
C ALA A 428 -17.92 -15.00 1.73
N MET A 429 -17.57 -15.06 3.01
CA MET A 429 -18.48 -14.77 4.10
C MET A 429 -18.95 -13.33 4.09
N ASP A 430 -18.12 -12.36 3.68
CA ASP A 430 -18.52 -10.95 3.66
C ASP A 430 -19.74 -10.70 2.74
N VAL A 431 -19.81 -11.36 1.59
CA VAL A 431 -21.00 -11.26 0.72
C VAL A 431 -22.14 -12.19 1.14
N ILE A 432 -21.87 -13.35 1.74
CA ILE A 432 -22.92 -14.22 2.31
C ILE A 432 -23.66 -13.50 3.43
N VAL A 433 -22.95 -12.83 4.34
CA VAL A 433 -23.60 -12.11 5.45
C VAL A 433 -24.35 -10.89 4.96
N LEU A 434 -23.89 -10.22 3.89
CA LEU A 434 -24.66 -9.16 3.25
C LEU A 434 -26.01 -9.68 2.70
N GLN A 435 -26.05 -10.90 2.15
CA GLN A 435 -27.31 -11.50 1.71
C GLN A 435 -28.23 -11.80 2.89
N ASP A 436 -27.69 -12.43 3.94
CA ASP A 436 -28.43 -12.71 5.17
C ASP A 436 -28.99 -11.40 5.77
N ILE A 437 -28.19 -10.33 5.84
CA ILE A 437 -28.60 -9.00 6.32
C ILE A 437 -29.74 -8.46 5.48
N TYR A 438 -29.61 -8.43 4.15
CA TYR A 438 -30.63 -7.89 3.27
C TYR A 438 -31.99 -8.60 3.46
N GLU A 439 -31.97 -9.94 3.48
CA GLU A 439 -33.18 -10.74 3.69
C GLU A 439 -33.76 -10.55 5.10
N LYS A 440 -32.91 -10.42 6.13
CA LYS A 440 -33.36 -10.16 7.50
C LYS A 440 -34.01 -8.79 7.65
N LEU A 441 -33.45 -7.75 7.03
CA LEU A 441 -34.04 -6.41 6.99
C LEU A 441 -35.40 -6.43 6.29
N LYS A 442 -35.52 -7.20 5.20
CA LYS A 442 -36.77 -7.39 4.48
C LYS A 442 -37.83 -8.11 5.33
N ILE A 443 -37.47 -9.20 5.98
CA ILE A 443 -38.37 -10.00 6.84
C ILE A 443 -38.84 -9.20 8.06
N ASN A 444 -37.94 -8.43 8.68
CA ASN A 444 -38.28 -7.62 9.84
C ASN A 444 -39.17 -6.43 9.48
N SER A 445 -39.22 -6.02 8.21
CA SER A 445 -40.04 -4.90 7.78
C SER A 445 -41.53 -5.27 7.84
N PRO A 446 -42.38 -4.46 8.51
CA PRO A 446 -43.79 -4.78 8.71
C PRO A 446 -44.63 -4.72 7.42
N ASP A 447 -44.12 -4.08 6.36
CA ASP A 447 -44.81 -3.92 5.08
C ASP A 447 -43.82 -4.07 3.91
N PRO A 448 -43.94 -5.14 3.11
CA PRO A 448 -43.07 -5.37 1.96
C PRO A 448 -43.04 -4.22 0.94
N LYS A 449 -44.17 -3.52 0.73
CA LYS A 449 -44.21 -2.40 -0.22
C LYS A 449 -43.43 -1.20 0.32
N LYS A 450 -43.53 -0.93 1.62
CA LYS A 450 -42.76 0.14 2.25
C LYS A 450 -41.27 -0.20 2.33
N PHE A 451 -40.90 -1.45 2.54
CA PHE A 451 -39.50 -1.89 2.43
C PHE A 451 -38.90 -1.53 1.06
N GLU A 452 -39.60 -1.88 -0.03
CA GLU A 452 -39.14 -1.55 -1.38
C GLU A 452 -39.09 -0.02 -1.64
N GLN A 453 -39.95 0.77 -0.98
CA GLN A 453 -39.85 2.23 -1.02
C GLN A 453 -38.60 2.75 -0.32
N CYS A 454 -38.24 2.20 0.85
CA CYS A 454 -37.00 2.53 1.54
C CYS A 454 -35.77 2.15 0.71
N VAL A 455 -35.79 0.95 0.09
CA VAL A 455 -34.76 0.52 -0.86
C VAL A 455 -34.64 1.54 -1.98
N LYS A 456 -35.75 1.89 -2.66
CA LYS A 456 -35.74 2.86 -3.77
C LYS A 456 -35.20 4.24 -3.37
N LYS A 457 -35.52 4.72 -2.16
CA LYS A 457 -34.98 5.99 -1.63
C LYS A 457 -33.48 5.93 -1.34
N SER A 458 -32.97 4.74 -1.02
CA SER A 458 -31.55 4.52 -0.73
C SER A 458 -30.70 4.23 -1.99
N GLU A 459 -31.34 4.09 -3.15
CA GLU A 459 -30.65 3.89 -4.42
C GLU A 459 -29.95 5.19 -4.83
N LYS A 460 -28.64 5.09 -5.11
CA LYS A 460 -27.87 6.14 -5.78
C LYS A 460 -27.31 5.63 -7.09
N SER A 461 -27.32 6.52 -8.09
CA SER A 461 -26.48 6.41 -9.28
C SER A 461 -25.20 7.19 -9.02
N TYR A 462 -24.07 6.69 -9.52
CA TYR A 462 -22.75 7.24 -9.24
C TYR A 462 -22.07 7.85 -10.45
#